data_AF-A0A7S2V0Y5-F1
#
_entry.id   AF-A0A7S2V0Y5-F1
#
_cell.length_a   1.000
_cell.length_b   1.000
_cell.length_c   1.000
_cell.angle_alpha   90.00
_cell.angle_beta   90.00
_cell.angle_gamma   90.00
#
_symmetry.space_group_name_H-M   'P 1'
#
loop_
_entity.id
_entity.type
_entity.pdbx_description
1 polymer ?
#
loop_
_entity_poly.entity_id
_entity_poly.type
_entity_poly.pdbx_seq_one_letter_code
_entity_poly.pdbx_strand_id
1 'polypeptide(L)'
;MAIEITTKSQEARARHDAFREEEEAKGQLDQQRLKHEAAAEESRKGLLELRAETNAVESSGQAKAEAKARAEAASIEGAAAVEQARLRAEASRIKAAARVAKLQAEQQAEVAFARQMDELEIEKERELAEIEEKKFQSMVQVLGPETIAAIARAGPETQAKLLKGLGLQGFMITDGKSPINLFNTAKGMIGAGGMVQSQS
;
A
#
# COMPACT_ATOMS: atom_id res chain seq x y z
N MET A 1 19.19 -130.11 13.08
CA MET A 1 19.67 -129.18 14.11
C MET A 1 20.83 -128.29 13.64
N ALA A 2 21.90 -128.80 13.00
CA ALA A 2 22.98 -127.93 12.48
C ALA A 2 22.51 -126.96 11.37
N ILE A 3 21.66 -127.43 10.45
CA ILE A 3 21.15 -126.63 9.31
C ILE A 3 20.25 -125.48 9.81
N GLU A 4 19.38 -125.71 10.80
CA GLU A 4 18.50 -124.67 11.36
C GLU A 4 19.26 -123.56 12.08
N ILE A 5 20.36 -123.90 12.77
CA ILE A 5 21.24 -122.89 13.41
C ILE A 5 21.94 -122.07 12.34
N THR A 6 22.40 -122.69 11.25
CA THR A 6 23.01 -121.96 10.13
C THR A 6 22.01 -121.05 9.41
N THR A 7 20.76 -121.49 9.22
CA THR A 7 19.70 -120.66 8.62
C THR A 7 19.31 -119.49 9.52
N LYS A 8 19.11 -119.72 10.83
CA LYS A 8 18.85 -118.63 11.79
C LYS A 8 20.02 -117.66 11.90
N SER A 9 21.26 -118.15 11.83
CA SER A 9 22.44 -117.29 11.82
C SER A 9 22.58 -116.49 10.53
N GLN A 10 22.21 -117.05 9.37
CA GLN A 10 22.20 -116.32 8.09
C GLN A 10 21.10 -115.26 8.07
N GLU A 11 19.90 -115.59 8.56
CA GLU A 11 18.79 -114.65 8.67
C GLU A 11 19.09 -113.49 9.62
N ALA A 12 19.70 -113.77 10.79
CA ALA A 12 20.12 -112.74 11.72
C ALA A 12 21.19 -111.79 11.11
N ARG A 13 22.14 -112.33 10.33
CA ARG A 13 23.12 -111.51 9.60
C ARG A 13 22.45 -110.66 8.53
N ALA A 14 21.58 -111.23 7.70
CA ALA A 14 20.86 -110.48 6.67
C ALA A 14 19.98 -109.36 7.25
N ARG A 15 19.30 -109.62 8.37
CA ARG A 15 18.54 -108.59 9.10
C ARG A 15 19.45 -107.49 9.64
N HIS A 16 20.58 -107.86 10.26
CA HIS A 16 21.53 -106.89 10.79
C HIS A 16 22.18 -106.04 9.70
N ASP A 17 22.52 -106.63 8.56
CA ASP A 17 23.09 -105.92 7.41
C ASP A 17 22.05 -104.99 6.78
N ALA A 18 20.79 -105.42 6.65
CA ALA A 18 19.68 -104.56 6.21
C ALA A 18 19.42 -103.40 7.17
N PHE A 19 19.46 -103.62 8.49
CA PHE A 19 19.34 -102.55 9.48
C PHE A 19 20.51 -101.56 9.40
N ARG A 20 21.75 -102.04 9.18
CA ARG A 20 22.90 -101.16 9.01
C ARG A 20 22.75 -100.29 7.75
N GLU A 21 22.35 -100.89 6.64
CA GLU A 21 22.13 -100.18 5.37
C GLU A 21 20.99 -99.14 5.50
N GLU A 22 19.91 -99.47 6.22
CA GLU A 22 18.81 -98.55 6.50
C GLU A 22 19.27 -97.34 7.35
N GLU A 23 20.05 -97.57 8.40
CA GLU A 23 20.57 -96.48 9.24
C GLU A 23 21.60 -95.63 8.51
N GLU A 24 22.44 -96.22 7.66
CA GLU A 24 23.35 -95.48 6.79
C GLU A 24 22.59 -94.61 5.78
N ALA A 25 21.54 -95.13 5.16
CA ALA A 25 20.68 -94.38 4.24
C ALA A 25 19.95 -93.23 4.95
N LYS A 26 19.41 -93.46 6.16
CA LYS A 26 18.80 -92.41 6.99
C LYS A 26 19.81 -91.33 7.35
N GLY A 27 21.01 -91.71 7.77
CA GLY A 27 22.09 -90.76 8.09
C GLY A 27 22.49 -89.91 6.88
N GLN A 28 22.57 -90.52 5.68
CA GLN A 28 22.83 -89.77 4.44
C GLN A 28 21.70 -88.82 4.08
N LEU A 29 20.43 -89.23 4.22
CA LEU A 29 19.27 -88.36 3.98
C LEU A 29 19.23 -87.18 4.96
N ASP A 30 19.50 -87.41 6.25
CA ASP A 30 19.56 -86.35 7.24
C ASP A 30 20.71 -85.37 6.95
N GLN A 31 21.88 -85.87 6.55
CA GLN A 31 22.98 -85.00 6.11
C GLN A 31 22.62 -84.20 4.86
N GLN A 32 21.93 -84.79 3.90
CA GLN A 32 21.45 -84.09 2.71
C GLN A 32 20.43 -83.01 3.08
N ARG A 33 19.44 -83.34 3.94
CA ARG A 33 18.46 -82.37 4.43
C ARG A 33 19.14 -81.19 5.11
N LEU A 34 20.07 -81.44 6.04
CA LEU A 34 20.81 -80.38 6.73
C LEU A 34 21.61 -79.51 5.78
N LYS A 35 22.25 -80.09 4.75
CA LYS A 35 22.97 -79.33 3.72
C LYS A 35 22.02 -78.45 2.91
N HIS A 36 20.85 -78.95 2.55
CA HIS A 36 19.84 -78.17 1.83
C HIS A 36 19.26 -77.05 2.69
N GLU A 37 18.96 -77.31 3.96
CA GLU A 37 18.49 -76.30 4.91
C GLU A 37 19.55 -75.22 5.15
N ALA A 38 20.82 -75.60 5.30
CA ALA A 38 21.93 -74.65 5.44
C ALA A 38 22.08 -73.75 4.21
N ALA A 39 22.03 -74.32 3.00
CA ALA A 39 22.10 -73.54 1.76
C ALA A 39 20.89 -72.61 1.58
N ALA A 40 19.69 -73.05 2.01
CA ALA A 40 18.48 -72.23 1.99
C ALA A 40 18.57 -71.07 2.99
N GLU A 41 19.07 -71.30 4.20
CA GLU A 41 19.27 -70.25 5.20
C GLU A 41 20.38 -69.27 4.82
N GLU A 42 21.45 -69.72 4.16
CA GLU A 42 22.48 -68.81 3.61
C GLU A 42 21.89 -67.87 2.54
N SER A 43 21.10 -68.42 1.61
CA SER A 43 20.37 -67.63 0.61
C SER A 43 19.35 -66.67 1.25
N ARG A 44 18.67 -67.12 2.31
CA ARG A 44 17.70 -66.32 3.07
C ARG A 44 18.38 -65.15 3.79
N LYS A 45 19.56 -65.37 4.36
CA LYS A 45 20.37 -64.32 4.98
C LYS A 45 20.74 -63.24 3.98
N GLY A 46 21.24 -63.62 2.80
CA GLY A 46 21.58 -62.65 1.74
C GLY A 46 20.36 -61.84 1.28
N LEU A 47 19.20 -62.49 1.13
CA LEU A 47 17.95 -61.78 0.82
C LEU A 47 17.55 -60.77 1.90
N LEU A 48 17.74 -61.10 3.19
CA LEU A 48 17.41 -60.21 4.30
C LEU A 48 18.35 -59.00 4.36
N GLU A 49 19.64 -59.20 4.13
CA GLU A 49 20.63 -58.12 4.04
C GLU A 49 20.28 -57.15 2.90
N LEU A 50 20.04 -57.67 1.70
CA LEU A 50 19.62 -56.88 0.54
C LEU A 50 18.31 -56.13 0.79
N ARG A 51 17.34 -56.75 1.47
CA ARG A 51 16.09 -56.08 1.85
C ARG A 51 16.32 -54.97 2.87
N ALA A 52 17.18 -55.17 3.85
CA ALA A 52 17.51 -54.15 4.83
C ALA A 52 18.18 -52.93 4.17
N GLU A 53 19.13 -53.18 3.25
CA GLU A 53 19.78 -52.12 2.47
C GLU A 53 18.77 -51.39 1.57
N THR A 54 17.93 -52.13 0.85
CA THR A 54 16.91 -51.54 -0.03
C THR A 54 15.93 -50.67 0.76
N ASN A 55 15.45 -51.15 1.91
CA ASN A 55 14.56 -50.38 2.78
C ASN A 55 15.23 -49.10 3.31
N ALA A 56 16.52 -49.15 3.65
CA ALA A 56 17.26 -47.97 4.08
C ALA A 56 17.42 -46.94 2.95
N VAL A 57 17.71 -47.41 1.73
CA VAL A 57 17.80 -46.56 0.53
C VAL A 57 16.44 -45.98 0.16
N GLU A 58 15.38 -46.77 0.21
CA GLU A 58 14.02 -46.33 -0.09
C GLU A 58 13.55 -45.27 0.92
N SER A 59 13.72 -45.54 2.21
CA SER A 59 13.33 -44.60 3.28
C SER A 59 14.10 -43.28 3.19
N SER A 60 15.43 -43.35 2.99
CA SER A 60 16.25 -42.14 2.83
C SER A 60 15.96 -41.40 1.52
N GLY A 61 15.68 -42.13 0.44
CA GLY A 61 15.27 -41.60 -0.85
C GLY A 61 13.95 -40.84 -0.76
N GLN A 62 12.95 -41.44 -0.11
CA GLN A 62 11.66 -40.82 0.13
C GLN A 62 11.81 -39.56 0.98
N ALA A 63 12.49 -39.65 2.13
CA ALA A 63 12.69 -38.49 3.01
C ALA A 63 13.43 -37.34 2.29
N LYS A 64 14.45 -37.67 1.49
CA LYS A 64 15.20 -36.67 0.70
C LYS A 64 14.36 -36.06 -0.41
N ALA A 65 13.56 -36.86 -1.10
CA ALA A 65 12.65 -36.37 -2.15
C ALA A 65 11.59 -35.44 -1.56
N GLU A 66 10.97 -35.83 -0.44
CA GLU A 66 9.98 -34.99 0.26
C GLU A 66 10.61 -33.70 0.78
N ALA A 67 11.79 -33.77 1.41
CA ALA A 67 12.48 -32.58 1.91
C ALA A 67 12.83 -31.61 0.77
N LYS A 68 13.33 -32.13 -0.36
CA LYS A 68 13.62 -31.32 -1.56
C LYS A 68 12.35 -30.69 -2.14
N ALA A 69 11.28 -31.47 -2.30
CA ALA A 69 10.02 -30.97 -2.83
C ALA A 69 9.44 -29.86 -1.95
N ARG A 70 9.48 -30.02 -0.62
CA ARG A 70 9.03 -28.98 0.32
C ARG A 70 9.92 -27.73 0.25
N ALA A 71 11.25 -27.90 0.18
CA ALA A 71 12.18 -26.77 0.07
C ALA A 71 11.98 -25.99 -1.25
N GLU A 72 11.74 -26.70 -2.36
CA GLU A 72 11.49 -26.09 -3.65
C GLU A 72 10.14 -25.36 -3.69
N ALA A 73 9.08 -25.98 -3.15
CA ALA A 73 7.78 -25.33 -2.99
C ALA A 73 7.89 -24.03 -2.17
N ALA A 74 8.56 -24.08 -1.02
CA ALA A 74 8.78 -22.90 -0.18
C ALA A 74 9.62 -21.82 -0.89
N SER A 75 10.60 -22.22 -1.71
CA SER A 75 11.41 -21.29 -2.50
C SER A 75 10.59 -20.60 -3.59
N ILE A 76 9.73 -21.34 -4.28
CA ILE A 76 8.81 -20.80 -5.29
C ILE A 76 7.81 -19.84 -4.64
N GLU A 77 7.20 -20.22 -3.53
CA GLU A 77 6.28 -19.36 -2.78
C GLU A 77 6.98 -18.08 -2.29
N GLY A 78 8.19 -18.19 -1.76
CA GLY A 78 8.99 -17.04 -1.34
C GLY A 78 9.32 -16.09 -2.49
N ALA A 79 9.77 -16.63 -3.62
CA ALA A 79 10.06 -15.84 -4.82
C ALA A 79 8.80 -15.16 -5.37
N ALA A 80 7.68 -15.89 -5.43
CA ALA A 80 6.39 -15.35 -5.87
C ALA A 80 5.88 -14.25 -4.94
N ALA A 81 6.05 -14.39 -3.62
CA ALA A 81 5.66 -13.37 -2.65
C ALA A 81 6.48 -12.09 -2.81
N VAL A 82 7.78 -12.19 -3.05
CA VAL A 82 8.66 -11.04 -3.31
C VAL A 82 8.26 -10.33 -4.61
N GLU A 83 8.06 -11.08 -5.69
CA GLU A 83 7.62 -10.48 -6.97
C GLU A 83 6.23 -9.86 -6.86
N GLN A 84 5.30 -10.49 -6.14
CA GLN A 84 3.99 -9.90 -5.87
C GLN A 84 4.10 -8.60 -5.06
N ALA A 85 4.95 -8.57 -4.04
CA ALA A 85 5.19 -7.37 -3.25
C ALA A 85 5.79 -6.24 -4.11
N ARG A 86 6.74 -6.58 -4.99
CA ARG A 86 7.35 -5.64 -5.94
C ARG A 86 6.32 -5.05 -6.89
N LEU A 87 5.51 -5.88 -7.54
CA LEU A 87 4.45 -5.43 -8.46
C LEU A 87 3.39 -4.59 -7.73
N ARG A 88 3.03 -4.94 -6.50
CA ARG A 88 2.12 -4.11 -5.68
C ARG A 88 2.72 -2.76 -5.31
N ALA A 89 4.01 -2.72 -4.97
CA ALA A 89 4.72 -1.47 -4.69
C ALA A 89 4.78 -0.58 -5.94
N GLU A 90 5.09 -1.16 -7.10
CA GLU A 90 5.11 -0.44 -8.38
C GLU A 90 3.73 0.08 -8.76
N ALA A 91 2.69 -0.75 -8.67
CA ALA A 91 1.31 -0.35 -8.91
C ALA A 91 0.88 0.79 -7.96
N SER A 92 1.28 0.71 -6.69
CA SER A 92 1.00 1.77 -5.70
C SER A 92 1.73 3.07 -6.04
N ARG A 93 2.99 2.98 -6.48
CA ARG A 93 3.78 4.12 -6.93
C ARG A 93 3.16 4.80 -8.15
N ILE A 94 2.74 4.03 -9.15
CA ILE A 94 2.08 4.55 -10.36
C ILE A 94 0.77 5.25 -9.98
N LYS A 95 -0.06 4.60 -9.15
CA LYS A 95 -1.33 5.20 -8.68
C LYS A 95 -1.10 6.49 -7.89
N ALA A 96 -0.10 6.52 -7.02
CA ALA A 96 0.25 7.71 -6.25
C ALA A 96 0.75 8.84 -7.17
N ALA A 97 1.64 8.54 -8.13
CA ALA A 97 2.14 9.51 -9.08
C ALA A 97 1.01 10.07 -9.98
N ALA A 98 0.12 9.21 -10.48
CA ALA A 98 -1.04 9.65 -11.26
C ALA A 98 -2.00 10.53 -10.44
N ARG A 99 -2.21 10.21 -9.16
CA ARG A 99 -3.02 11.03 -8.25
C ARG A 99 -2.41 12.42 -8.04
N VAL A 100 -1.09 12.49 -7.80
CA VAL A 100 -0.39 13.77 -7.63
C VAL A 100 -0.45 14.59 -8.91
N ALA A 101 -0.19 13.98 -10.06
CA ALA A 101 -0.26 14.67 -11.35
C ALA A 101 -1.66 15.23 -11.63
N LYS A 102 -2.71 14.45 -11.34
CA LYS A 102 -4.11 14.90 -11.45
C LYS A 102 -4.38 16.09 -10.53
N LEU A 103 -4.02 16.00 -9.25
CA LEU A 103 -4.23 17.06 -8.28
C LEU A 103 -3.49 18.35 -8.66
N GLN A 104 -2.25 18.22 -9.13
CA GLN A 104 -1.47 19.36 -9.62
C GLN A 104 -2.13 20.03 -10.82
N ALA A 105 -2.65 19.25 -11.77
CA ALA A 105 -3.34 19.79 -12.93
C ALA A 105 -4.65 20.51 -12.54
N GLU A 106 -5.45 19.92 -11.64
CA GLU A 106 -6.67 20.53 -11.11
C GLU A 106 -6.34 21.86 -10.40
N GLN A 107 -5.33 21.85 -9.52
CA GLN A 107 -4.96 23.03 -8.75
C GLN A 107 -4.32 24.13 -9.61
N GLN A 108 -3.56 23.76 -10.65
CA GLN A 108 -3.07 24.72 -11.64
C GLN A 108 -4.22 25.36 -12.43
N ALA A 109 -5.23 24.58 -12.82
CA ALA A 109 -6.41 25.09 -13.50
C ALA A 109 -7.24 26.02 -12.61
N GLU A 110 -7.43 25.67 -11.33
CA GLU A 110 -8.11 26.51 -10.35
C GLU A 110 -7.37 27.84 -10.13
N VAL A 111 -6.05 27.80 -9.93
CA VAL A 111 -5.24 29.02 -9.77
C VAL A 111 -5.26 29.89 -11.03
N ALA A 112 -5.21 29.28 -12.22
CA ALA A 112 -5.30 30.02 -13.47
C ALA A 112 -6.67 30.69 -13.63
N PHE A 113 -7.76 29.98 -13.32
CA PHE A 113 -9.10 30.53 -13.36
C PHE A 113 -9.29 31.67 -12.34
N ALA A 114 -8.84 31.47 -11.09
CA ALA A 114 -8.91 32.50 -10.06
C ALA A 114 -8.15 33.77 -10.49
N ARG A 115 -6.93 33.63 -11.05
CA ARG A 115 -6.18 34.78 -11.58
C ARG A 115 -6.92 35.51 -12.68
N GLN A 116 -7.56 34.80 -13.61
CA GLN A 116 -8.34 35.42 -14.68
C GLN A 116 -9.56 36.15 -14.14
N MET A 117 -10.22 35.60 -13.11
CA MET A 117 -11.35 36.25 -12.43
C MET A 117 -10.90 37.51 -11.69
N ASP A 118 -9.80 37.44 -10.95
CA ASP A 118 -9.23 38.59 -10.24
C ASP A 118 -8.82 39.70 -11.23
N GLU A 119 -8.22 39.33 -12.37
CA GLU A 119 -7.82 40.28 -13.41
C GLU A 119 -9.05 40.97 -14.04
N LEU A 120 -10.11 40.20 -14.33
CA LEU A 120 -11.37 40.75 -14.83
C LEU A 120 -12.05 41.67 -13.80
N GLU A 121 -11.98 41.33 -12.51
CA GLU A 121 -12.54 42.16 -11.44
C GLU A 121 -11.74 43.47 -11.28
N ILE A 122 -10.42 43.42 -11.34
CA ILE A 122 -9.56 44.62 -11.36
C ILE A 122 -9.89 45.50 -12.56
N GLU A 123 -10.06 44.92 -13.74
CA GLU A 123 -10.41 45.68 -14.95
C GLU A 123 -11.77 46.35 -14.82
N LYS A 124 -12.78 45.61 -14.37
CA LYS A 124 -14.12 46.14 -14.09
C LYS A 124 -14.09 47.28 -13.09
N GLU A 125 -13.40 47.13 -11.96
CA GLU A 125 -13.30 48.18 -10.94
C GLU A 125 -12.55 49.42 -11.45
N ARG A 126 -11.53 49.24 -12.30
CA ARG A 126 -10.86 50.37 -12.97
C ARG A 126 -11.79 51.12 -13.91
N GLU A 127 -12.57 50.40 -14.72
CA GLU A 127 -13.55 51.03 -15.62
C GLU A 127 -14.63 51.77 -14.84
N LEU A 128 -15.15 51.18 -13.76
CA LEU A 128 -16.13 51.81 -12.88
C LEU A 128 -15.55 53.08 -12.23
N ALA A 129 -14.32 53.02 -11.71
CA ALA A 129 -13.64 54.18 -11.15
C ALA A 129 -13.44 55.29 -12.19
N GLU A 130 -13.09 54.97 -13.43
CA GLU A 130 -12.94 55.96 -14.51
C GLU A 130 -14.30 56.60 -14.87
N ILE A 131 -15.38 55.82 -14.89
CA ILE A 131 -16.75 56.33 -15.09
C ILE A 131 -17.14 57.25 -13.93
N GLU A 132 -16.87 56.86 -12.69
CA GLU A 132 -17.15 57.67 -11.50
C GLU A 132 -16.34 58.96 -11.49
N GLU A 133 -15.06 58.92 -11.86
CA GLU A 133 -14.20 60.10 -12.00
C GLU A 133 -14.77 61.06 -13.05
N LYS A 134 -15.13 60.56 -14.24
CA LYS A 134 -15.74 61.37 -15.31
C LYS A 134 -17.07 61.96 -14.86
N LYS A 135 -17.91 61.18 -14.18
CA LYS A 135 -19.19 61.63 -13.65
C LYS A 135 -19.01 62.71 -12.57
N PHE A 136 -18.03 62.54 -11.68
CA PHE A 136 -17.69 63.51 -10.65
C PHE A 136 -17.12 64.80 -11.23
N GLN A 137 -16.18 64.71 -12.19
CA GLN A 137 -15.67 65.87 -12.92
C GLN A 137 -16.81 66.64 -13.61
N SER A 138 -17.71 65.95 -14.30
CA SER A 138 -18.88 66.57 -14.93
C SER A 138 -19.76 67.30 -13.89
N MET A 139 -20.05 66.66 -12.74
CA MET A 139 -20.80 67.30 -11.66
C MET A 139 -20.10 68.56 -11.12
N VAL A 140 -18.79 68.47 -10.85
CA VAL A 140 -17.99 69.59 -10.35
C VAL A 140 -17.92 70.74 -11.36
N GLN A 141 -17.77 70.44 -12.65
CA GLN A 141 -17.78 71.44 -13.72
C GLN A 141 -19.13 72.16 -13.83
N VAL A 142 -20.25 71.43 -13.71
CA VAL A 142 -21.61 72.00 -13.74
C VAL A 142 -21.89 72.88 -12.51
N LEU A 143 -21.43 72.46 -11.32
CA LEU A 143 -21.56 73.26 -10.09
C LEU A 143 -20.68 74.52 -10.12
N GLY A 144 -19.46 74.42 -10.64
CA GLY A 144 -18.48 75.51 -10.69
C GLY A 144 -17.80 75.79 -9.34
N PRO A 145 -16.56 76.30 -9.34
CA PRO A 145 -15.75 76.49 -8.13
C PRO A 145 -16.36 77.49 -7.15
N GLU A 146 -17.08 78.50 -7.65
CA GLU A 146 -17.72 79.51 -6.82
C GLU A 146 -18.90 78.95 -6.01
N THR A 147 -19.74 78.11 -6.62
CA THR A 147 -20.85 77.45 -5.92
C THR A 147 -20.33 76.46 -4.88
N ILE A 148 -19.24 75.74 -5.18
CA ILE A 148 -18.59 74.82 -4.24
C ILE A 148 -18.00 75.60 -3.05
N ALA A 149 -17.35 76.74 -3.29
CA ALA A 149 -16.83 77.61 -2.23
C ALA A 149 -17.96 78.24 -1.39
N ALA A 150 -19.08 78.61 -2.02
CA ALA A 150 -20.27 79.09 -1.33
C ALA A 150 -20.91 78.01 -0.44
N ILE A 151 -20.97 76.76 -0.92
CA ILE A 151 -21.43 75.61 -0.11
C ILE A 151 -20.48 75.38 1.06
N ALA A 152 -19.16 75.38 0.85
CA ALA A 152 -18.18 75.18 1.91
C ALA A 152 -18.19 76.29 2.99
N ARG A 153 -18.58 77.52 2.63
CA ARG A 153 -18.76 78.65 3.55
C ARG A 153 -20.17 78.78 4.14
N ALA A 154 -21.16 78.08 3.58
CA ALA A 154 -22.52 78.08 4.09
C ALA A 154 -22.58 77.39 5.46
N GLY A 155 -23.45 77.89 6.35
CA GLY A 155 -23.64 77.31 7.69
C GLY A 155 -24.04 75.82 7.63
N PRO A 156 -23.78 75.05 8.71
CA PRO A 156 -23.88 73.58 8.71
C PRO A 156 -25.27 73.04 8.31
N GLU A 157 -26.35 73.79 8.57
CA GLU A 157 -27.71 73.40 8.15
C GLU A 157 -27.93 73.52 6.64
N THR A 158 -27.34 74.53 6.00
CA THR A 158 -27.51 74.80 4.57
C THR A 158 -26.65 73.85 3.73
N GLN A 159 -25.47 73.48 4.23
CA GLN A 159 -24.63 72.42 3.67
C GLN A 159 -25.38 71.08 3.60
N ALA A 160 -26.04 70.68 4.70
CA ALA A 160 -26.78 69.43 4.76
C ALA A 160 -27.96 69.38 3.76
N LYS A 161 -28.68 70.50 3.57
CA LYS A 161 -29.81 70.59 2.64
C LYS A 161 -29.35 70.58 1.17
N LEU A 162 -28.25 71.25 0.84
CA LEU A 162 -27.70 71.30 -0.52
C LEU A 162 -27.05 69.97 -0.94
N LEU A 163 -26.31 69.30 -0.04
CA LEU A 163 -25.76 67.97 -0.28
C LEU A 163 -26.87 66.93 -0.51
N LYS A 164 -27.98 67.04 0.23
CA LYS A 164 -29.19 66.20 0.02
C LYS A 164 -29.88 66.50 -1.32
N GLY A 165 -29.88 67.76 -1.78
CA GLY A 165 -30.46 68.18 -3.06
C GLY A 165 -29.64 67.78 -4.29
N LEU A 166 -28.32 67.67 -4.16
CA LEU A 166 -27.41 67.18 -5.19
C LEU A 166 -27.42 65.64 -5.35
N GLY A 167 -28.29 64.94 -4.62
CA GLY A 167 -28.36 63.48 -4.64
C GLY A 167 -27.14 62.78 -4.02
N LEU A 168 -26.22 63.54 -3.41
CA LEU A 168 -25.10 63.01 -2.64
C LEU A 168 -25.63 62.57 -1.27
N GLN A 169 -26.44 61.51 -1.26
CA GLN A 169 -26.67 60.74 -0.05
C GLN A 169 -25.30 60.25 0.43
N GLY A 170 -24.95 60.62 1.66
CA GLY A 170 -23.60 60.51 2.22
C GLY A 170 -22.84 59.32 1.65
N PHE A 171 -21.81 59.61 0.85
CA PHE A 171 -20.84 58.63 0.41
C PHE A 171 -20.16 58.12 1.68
N MET A 172 -20.73 57.07 2.25
CA MET A 172 -20.10 56.26 3.27
C MET A 172 -19.01 55.51 2.53
N ILE A 173 -17.79 56.05 2.54
CA ILE A 173 -16.62 55.33 2.03
C ILE A 173 -16.40 54.19 3.01
N THR A 174 -16.95 53.03 2.68
CA THR A 174 -16.71 51.78 3.40
C THR A 174 -15.46 51.15 2.82
N ASP A 175 -14.29 51.55 3.32
CA ASP A 175 -13.18 50.60 3.35
C ASP A 175 -13.49 49.62 4.50
N GLY A 176 -13.43 48.31 4.21
CA GLY A 176 -14.11 47.21 4.90
C GLY A 176 -13.74 46.96 6.38
N LYS A 177 -13.12 47.93 7.08
CA LYS A 177 -12.75 47.81 8.48
C LYS A 177 -13.09 49.03 9.36
N SER A 178 -13.44 50.19 8.80
CA SER A 178 -13.82 51.38 9.57
C SER A 178 -14.69 52.35 8.75
N PRO A 179 -15.98 52.55 9.08
CA PRO A 179 -16.80 53.52 8.37
C PRO A 179 -16.37 54.95 8.72
N ILE A 180 -15.75 55.66 7.77
CA ILE A 180 -15.45 57.09 7.93
C ILE A 180 -16.65 57.87 7.43
N ASN A 181 -17.42 58.43 8.36
CA ASN A 181 -18.49 59.36 8.04
C ASN A 181 -17.88 60.74 7.76
N LEU A 182 -17.79 61.11 6.48
CA LEU A 182 -17.28 62.41 6.01
C LEU A 182 -17.96 63.61 6.69
N PHE A 183 -19.19 63.44 7.19
CA PHE A 183 -19.93 64.45 7.94
C PHE A 183 -19.29 64.80 9.30
N ASN A 184 -18.63 63.83 9.94
CA ASN A 184 -17.92 64.03 11.21
C ASN A 184 -16.45 64.42 11.02
N THR A 185 -15.78 63.91 9.98
CA THR A 185 -14.35 64.22 9.73
C THR A 185 -14.12 65.68 9.34
N ALA A 186 -15.04 66.28 8.56
CA ALA A 186 -14.97 67.70 8.23
C ALA A 186 -15.09 68.60 9.48
N LYS A 187 -15.87 68.18 10.49
CA LYS A 187 -16.01 68.87 11.77
C LYS A 187 -14.76 68.77 12.65
N GLY A 188 -13.99 67.67 12.50
CA GLY A 188 -12.71 67.46 13.19
C GLY A 188 -11.56 68.30 12.63
N MET A 189 -11.47 68.46 11.30
CA MET A 189 -10.38 69.24 10.68
C MET A 189 -10.56 70.75 10.80
N ILE A 190 -11.78 71.26 10.91
CA ILE A 190 -12.05 72.70 11.15
C ILE A 190 -11.80 73.08 12.63
N GLY A 191 -11.81 72.11 13.55
CA GLY A 191 -11.53 72.31 14.98
C GLY A 191 -10.05 72.15 15.39
N ALA A 192 -9.21 71.54 14.55
CA ALA A 192 -7.82 71.20 14.89
C ALA A 192 -6.80 72.34 14.63
N GLY A 193 -7.23 73.60 14.62
CA GLY A 193 -6.34 74.77 14.65
C GLY A 193 -5.82 75.11 16.05
N GLY A 194 -6.23 74.37 17.09
CA GLY A 194 -5.78 74.57 18.46
C GLY A 194 -5.57 73.24 19.17
N MET A 195 -4.40 73.11 19.80
CA MET A 195 -3.98 72.01 20.69
C MET A 195 -3.31 70.80 20.01
N VAL A 196 -2.07 71.03 19.58
CA VAL A 196 -1.03 69.99 19.61
C VAL A 196 -0.63 69.83 21.09
N GLN A 197 -1.10 68.78 21.75
CA GLN A 197 -0.40 68.21 22.89
C GLN A 197 0.01 66.78 22.55
N SER A 198 1.31 66.66 22.31
CA SER A 198 2.13 65.48 22.51
C SER A 198 1.71 64.73 23.78
N GLN A 199 1.52 63.42 23.66
CA GLN A 199 2.23 62.46 24.52
C GLN A 199 2.05 61.01 24.06
N SER A 200 3.21 60.34 23.94
CA SER A 200 3.54 58.93 24.22
C SER A 200 2.73 57.81 23.58
#